data_AF-A0A929B444-F1
#
_entry.id   AF-A0A929B444-F1
#
_cell.length_a   1.000
_cell.length_b   1.000
_cell.length_c   1.000
_cell.angle_alpha   90.00
_cell.angle_beta   90.00
_cell.angle_gamma   90.00
#
_symmetry.space_group_name_H-M   'P 1'
#
loop_
_entity.id
_entity.type
_entity.pdbx_description
1 polymer ?
#
loop_
_entity_poly.entity_id
_entity_poly.type
_entity_poly.pdbx_seq_one_letter_code
_entity_poly.pdbx_strand_id
1 'polypeptide(L)' 'MSNYWPSLALDSWQDTYSTLHMWTQIIGKIRLVQTPWIDHSWHVPLYLTARGLTTSTIPYNSRIFQIDFDFIDH' A
#
# COMPACT_ATOMS: atom_id res chain seq x y z
N MET A 1 26.21 11.65 -20.66
CA MET A 1 25.03 12.18 -19.94
C MET A 1 25.11 11.67 -18.52
N SER A 2 25.08 12.55 -17.52
CA SER A 2 25.09 12.15 -16.11
C SER A 2 23.80 11.38 -15.81
N ASN A 3 23.91 10.14 -15.37
CA ASN A 3 22.77 9.36 -14.86
C ASN A 3 22.44 9.90 -13.47
N TYR A 4 21.56 10.90 -13.40
CA TYR A 4 21.10 11.52 -12.15
C TYR A 4 20.21 10.60 -11.31
N TRP A 5 19.81 9.45 -11.84
CA TRP A 5 18.97 8.50 -11.11
C TRP A 5 19.80 7.46 -10.38
N PRO A 6 19.48 7.15 -9.11
CA PRO A 6 20.15 6.08 -8.39
C PRO A 6 19.90 4.73 -9.08
N SER A 7 20.89 3.84 -9.00
CA SER A 7 20.71 2.44 -9.39
C SER A 7 19.70 1.77 -8.44
N LEU A 8 18.78 0.98 -8.99
CA LEU A 8 17.79 0.21 -8.23
C LEU A 8 17.87 -1.28 -8.64
N ALA A 9 19.02 -1.91 -8.38
CA ALA A 9 19.25 -3.30 -8.74
C ALA A 9 18.33 -4.23 -7.94
N LEU A 10 17.50 -5.03 -8.60
CA LEU A 10 16.46 -5.85 -7.97
C LEU A 10 17.02 -6.90 -7.01
N ASP A 11 18.09 -7.61 -7.40
CA ASP A 11 18.78 -8.61 -6.57
C ASP A 11 19.20 -8.05 -5.20
N SER A 12 19.50 -6.75 -5.20
CA SER A 12 19.54 -5.81 -4.09
C SER A 12 18.66 -6.05 -2.88
N TRP A 13 17.37 -6.20 -3.17
CA TRP A 13 16.27 -5.95 -2.24
C TRP A 13 15.06 -6.83 -2.56
N GLN A 14 15.25 -7.88 -3.35
CA GLN A 14 14.20 -8.78 -3.83
C GLN A 14 13.34 -9.33 -2.68
N ASP A 15 13.94 -9.72 -1.56
CA ASP A 15 13.21 -10.24 -0.41
C ASP A 15 12.33 -9.16 0.23
N THR A 16 12.87 -7.94 0.40
CA THR A 16 12.13 -6.79 0.91
C THR A 16 10.97 -6.42 -0.01
N TYR A 17 11.22 -6.35 -1.32
CA TYR A 17 10.18 -6.15 -2.34
C TYR A 17 9.07 -7.20 -2.22
N SER A 18 9.44 -8.47 -2.15
CA SER A 18 8.49 -9.58 -2.14
C SER A 18 7.61 -9.54 -0.91
N THR A 19 8.20 -9.27 0.26
CA THR A 19 7.47 -9.09 1.52
C THR A 19 6.53 -7.88 1.44
N LEU A 20 7.04 -6.71 1.04
CA LEU A 20 6.22 -5.50 0.93
C LEU A 20 5.07 -5.68 -0.05
N HIS A 21 5.34 -6.28 -1.22
CA HIS A 21 4.33 -6.58 -2.22
C HIS A 21 3.22 -7.47 -1.65
N MET A 22 3.57 -8.56 -0.95
CA MET A 22 2.59 -9.44 -0.30
C MET A 22 1.73 -8.69 0.73
N TRP A 23 2.34 -7.85 1.58
CA TRP A 23 1.60 -7.07 2.57
C TRP A 23 0.63 -6.07 1.91
N THR A 24 1.04 -5.40 0.83
CA THR A 24 0.13 -4.51 0.08
C THR A 24 -1.06 -5.27 -0.51
N GLN A 25 -0.87 -6.51 -0.97
CA GLN A 25 -1.98 -7.37 -1.42
C GLN A 25 -2.93 -7.75 -0.28
N ILE A 26 -2.41 -8.09 0.90
CA ILE A 26 -3.23 -8.43 2.08
C ILE A 26 -4.11 -7.24 2.46
N ILE A 27 -3.53 -6.05 2.58
CA ILE A 27 -4.27 -4.84 2.94
C ILE A 27 -5.27 -4.44 1.83
N GLY A 28 -4.88 -4.57 0.56
CA GLY A 28 -5.79 -4.35 -0.56
C GLY A 28 -7.02 -5.27 -0.51
N LYS A 29 -6.84 -6.54 -0.13
CA LYS A 29 -7.96 -7.49 0.07
C LYS A 29 -8.85 -7.11 1.25
N ILE A 30 -8.28 -6.62 2.35
CA ILE A 30 -9.06 -6.09 3.48
C ILE A 30 -9.94 -4.95 3.00
N ARG A 31 -9.36 -3.94 2.33
CA ARG A 31 -10.11 -2.79 1.83
C ARG A 31 -11.20 -3.20 0.83
N LEU A 32 -10.87 -4.13 -0.07
CA LEU A 32 -11.79 -4.67 -1.08
C LEU A 32 -13.04 -5.30 -0.47
N VAL A 33 -12.89 -6.05 0.63
CA VAL A 33 -14.03 -6.74 1.26
C VAL A 33 -14.82 -5.82 2.19
N GLN A 34 -14.16 -4.85 2.83
CA GLN A 34 -14.79 -4.01 3.86
C GLN A 34 -15.46 -2.74 3.30
N THR A 35 -15.11 -2.31 2.09
CA THR A 35 -15.67 -1.09 1.49
C THR A 35 -16.81 -1.45 0.53
N PRO A 36 -17.87 -0.64 0.42
CA PRO A 36 -18.87 -0.82 -0.62
C PRO A 36 -18.23 -0.91 -2.01
N TRP A 37 -18.69 -1.87 -2.81
CA TRP A 37 -18.15 -2.06 -4.16
C TRP A 37 -18.35 -0.79 -5.00
N ILE A 38 -17.26 -0.36 -5.62
CA ILE A 38 -17.23 0.70 -6.64
C ILE A 38 -16.72 0.05 -7.91
N ASP A 39 -17.27 0.47 -9.06
CA ASP A 39 -16.94 -0.07 -10.37
C ASP A 39 -15.44 -0.30 -10.55
N HIS A 40 -15.12 -1.47 -11.08
CA HIS A 40 -13.75 -1.94 -11.31
C HIS A 40 -12.83 -1.88 -10.08
N SER A 41 -13.38 -2.03 -8.88
CA SER A 41 -12.62 -1.98 -7.62
C SER A 41 -11.84 -0.66 -7.43
N TRP A 42 -12.30 0.45 -8.00
CA TRP A 42 -11.57 1.74 -7.92
C TRP A 42 -11.37 2.27 -6.50
N HIS A 43 -12.08 1.71 -5.52
CA HIS A 43 -11.92 2.01 -4.10
C HIS A 43 -10.77 1.23 -3.43
N VAL A 44 -10.04 0.34 -4.11
CA VAL A 44 -8.99 -0.49 -3.50
C VAL A 44 -7.58 0.14 -3.43
N PRO A 45 -7.12 1.02 -4.36
CA PRO A 45 -5.73 1.47 -4.42
C PRO A 45 -5.18 2.04 -3.11
N LEU A 46 -3.89 1.84 -2.81
CA LEU A 46 -3.24 2.52 -1.70
C LEU A 46 -2.82 3.94 -2.13
N TYR A 47 -2.93 4.90 -1.23
CA TYR A 47 -2.56 6.29 -1.48
C TYR A 47 -1.21 6.61 -0.85
N LEU A 48 -0.41 7.40 -1.56
CA LEU A 48 0.89 7.86 -1.08
C LEU A 48 0.72 8.95 -0.01
N THR A 49 1.52 8.86 1.04
CA THR A 49 1.70 9.92 2.05
C THR A 49 3.17 10.31 2.10
N ALA A 50 3.50 11.35 2.86
CA ALA A 50 4.91 11.73 3.09
C ALA A 50 5.71 10.64 3.83
N ARG A 51 5.04 9.66 4.47
CA ARG A 51 5.66 8.60 5.27
C ARG A 51 5.57 7.22 4.65
N GLY A 52 4.72 7.01 3.64
CA GLY A 52 4.54 5.71 3.01
C GLY A 52 3.20 5.59 2.31
N LEU A 53 2.41 4.56 2.64
CA LEU A 53 1.14 4.25 1.97
C LEU A 53 -0.01 4.16 2.98
N THR A 54 -1.21 4.57 2.58
CA THR A 54 -2.43 4.44 3.39
C THR A 54 -3.59 3.88 2.58
N THR A 55 -4.53 3.22 3.25
CA THR A 55 -5.82 2.83 2.66
C THR A 55 -6.81 3.97 2.55
N SER A 56 -6.61 5.11 3.23
CA SER A 56 -7.73 6.00 3.59
C SER A 56 -8.79 5.26 4.42
N THR A 57 -9.91 5.91 4.70
CA THR A 57 -10.96 5.42 5.59
C THR A 57 -11.63 4.15 5.05
N ILE A 58 -11.68 3.12 5.89
CA ILE A 58 -12.38 1.85 5.66
C ILE A 58 -13.52 1.75 6.69
N PRO A 59 -14.77 1.56 6.26
CA PRO A 59 -15.87 1.29 7.18
C PRO A 59 -15.82 -0.14 7.72
N TYR A 60 -16.22 -0.34 8.98
CA TYR A 60 -16.38 -1.66 9.61
C TYR A 60 -17.47 -1.63 10.68
N ASN A 61 -18.66 -2.14 10.36
CA ASN A 61 -19.84 -2.06 11.22
C ASN A 61 -20.13 -0.62 11.65
N SER A 62 -20.13 -0.34 12.96
CA SER A 62 -20.28 0.99 13.54
C SER A 62 -18.96 1.76 13.71
N ARG A 63 -17.87 1.27 13.13
CA ARG A 63 -16.52 1.83 13.26
C ARG A 63 -15.97 2.22 11.89
N ILE A 64 -14.93 3.04 11.95
CA ILE A 64 -14.07 3.37 10.82
C ILE A 64 -12.62 3.14 11.25
N PHE A 65 -11.80 2.69 10.32
CA PHE A 65 -10.37 2.52 10.54
C PHE A 65 -9.61 2.80 9.24
N GLN A 66 -8.29 2.91 9.33
CA GLN A 66 -7.39 2.88 8.18
C GLN A 66 -6.22 1.97 8.51
N ILE A 67 -5.47 1.56 7.49
CA ILE A 67 -4.21 0.87 7.69
C ILE A 67 -3.12 1.64 6.95
N ASP A 68 -2.05 1.92 7.68
CA ASP A 68 -0.93 2.72 7.20
C ASP A 68 0.34 1.87 7.18
N PHE A 69 1.09 1.97 6.09
CA PHE A 69 2.49 1.59 6.04
C PHE A 69 3.32 2.83 6.30
N ASP A 70 4.01 2.86 7.44
CA ASP A 70 5.01 3.87 7.77
C ASP A 70 6.39 3.38 7.33
N PHE A 71 6.93 3.90 6.24
CA PHE A 71 8.25 3.53 5.74
C PHE A 71 9.41 4.30 6.40
N ILE A 72 9.13 5.09 7.44
CA ILE A 72 10.14 5.83 8.19
C ILE A 72 10.41 5.18 9.55
N ASP A 73 9.37 4.90 10.35
CA ASP A 73 9.49 4.42 11.75
C ASP A 73 8.97 2.97 11.95
N HIS A 74 9.18 2.07 10.98
CA HIS A 74 8.72 0.66 11.00
C HIS A 74 9.64 -0.33 11.74
#